data_AF-S5UN15-F1
#
_entry.id   AF-S5UN15-F1
#
_cell.length_a   1.000
_cell.length_b   1.000
_cell.length_c   1.000
_cell.angle_alpha   90.00
_cell.angle_beta   90.00
_cell.angle_gamma   90.00
#
_symmetry.space_group_name_H-M   'P 1'
#
loop_
_entity.id
_entity.type
_entity.pdbx_description
1 polymer ?
#
loop_
_entity_poly.entity_id
_entity_poly.type
_entity_poly.pdbx_seq_one_letter_code
_entity_poly.pdbx_strand_id
1 'polypeptide(L)'
;MEPDLFTAAAEERQEKDPAASPLAVRMRPRTLDEVVGQQHLLKPGSPLRRLVGEGSGGPAGPSSVILWGPPGTGKTTLAYVVSKATDKRFVELSAITAGVKEVRAVIDGARRATGGFGKETVLFLDEIHRFSKAQQDSLLPAVENRWVTLIAATTENPYFSVISPLLSRSLLLTLEPLTDDDVRGLLKRALTDERGLKNAVTLPEDTEDHLLRIAGGDARRALTALEAAAGAALDQGESEIGLQTLERTVDRAAVTYDRDGDQHYDVASALIKSIRGSDVDAALHYLARMIEAGEDPRFIARRLMISASEDIGLADPNALPIAVAAAQAVAMIGFPEASLTLSHATIALALAPKSNAATTAIGAAMEDVRKGLAGPVPAHLRDGHYKGAAKLGHAQGYVYPHDLPEGIAPQQYAPDALKDREYYTPTRHGTEARYADAVEWTRKHLGRRRS
;
A
#
# COMPACT_ATOMS: atom_id res chain seq x y z
N MET A 1 26.21 22.44 10.38
CA MET A 1 25.19 22.11 11.40
C MET A 1 25.91 21.17 12.34
N GLU A 2 26.18 21.61 13.56
CA GLU A 2 26.74 20.72 14.58
C GLU A 2 25.83 19.50 14.68
N PRO A 3 26.37 18.27 14.66
CA PRO A 3 25.56 17.08 14.87
C PRO A 3 24.94 17.19 16.26
N ASP A 4 23.64 16.96 16.34
CA ASP A 4 22.92 16.91 17.61
C ASP A 4 23.59 15.86 18.51
N LEU A 5 24.07 16.31 19.66
CA LEU A 5 24.91 15.54 20.59
C LEU A 5 24.23 14.24 21.03
N PHE A 6 22.91 14.17 20.95
CA PHE A 6 22.12 13.00 21.30
C PHE A 6 22.00 11.96 20.17
N THR A 7 22.01 12.38 18.90
CA THR A 7 22.02 11.46 17.75
C THR A 7 23.40 10.85 17.56
N ALA A 8 24.47 11.65 17.70
CA ALA A 8 25.84 11.17 17.65
C ALA A 8 26.15 10.15 18.78
N ALA A 9 25.58 10.35 19.98
CA ALA A 9 25.74 9.41 21.10
C ALA A 9 24.96 8.09 20.91
N ALA A 10 23.85 8.10 20.18
CA ALA A 10 23.07 6.90 19.84
C ALA A 10 23.77 6.09 18.73
N GLU A 11 24.32 6.77 17.71
CA GLU A 11 25.14 6.16 16.66
C GLU A 11 26.47 5.60 17.23
N GLU A 12 27.15 6.34 18.12
CA GLU A 12 28.33 5.84 18.84
C GLU A 12 28.03 4.65 19.76
N ARG A 13 26.84 4.58 20.38
CA ARG A 13 26.43 3.40 21.17
C ARG A 13 26.14 2.18 20.30
N GLN A 14 25.53 2.38 19.13
CA GLN A 14 25.31 1.30 18.15
C GLN A 14 26.63 0.75 17.58
N GLU A 15 27.64 1.59 17.40
CA GLU A 15 28.98 1.13 16.98
C GLU A 15 29.77 0.45 18.11
N LYS A 16 29.56 0.85 19.38
CA LYS A 16 30.29 0.31 20.54
C LYS A 16 29.72 -1.00 21.11
N ASP A 17 28.45 -1.31 20.90
CA ASP A 17 27.84 -2.60 21.30
C ASP A 17 26.88 -3.15 20.24
N PRO A 18 27.39 -3.88 19.22
CA PRO A 18 26.58 -4.48 18.16
C PRO A 18 25.51 -5.46 18.68
N ALA A 19 25.72 -6.04 19.87
CA ALA A 19 24.81 -7.02 20.46
C ALA A 19 23.51 -6.39 21.00
N ALA A 20 23.53 -5.08 21.29
CA ALA A 20 22.38 -4.31 21.77
C ALA A 20 21.39 -3.91 20.66
N SER A 21 21.73 -4.14 19.38
CA SER A 21 20.83 -3.87 18.25
C SER A 21 19.89 -5.05 17.99
N PRO A 22 18.62 -4.81 17.56
CA PRO A 22 17.69 -5.87 17.24
C PRO A 22 18.24 -6.85 16.22
N LEU A 23 17.89 -8.14 16.34
CA LEU A 23 18.36 -9.22 15.47
C LEU A 23 18.08 -8.91 13.99
N ALA A 24 16.93 -8.31 13.68
CA ALA A 24 16.57 -7.88 12.33
C ALA A 24 17.56 -6.85 11.73
N VAL A 25 18.19 -6.03 12.57
CA VAL A 25 19.24 -5.07 12.15
C VAL A 25 20.57 -5.79 12.00
N ARG A 26 20.95 -6.64 12.97
CA ARG A 26 22.23 -7.38 12.94
C ARG A 26 22.32 -8.34 11.75
N MET A 27 21.20 -8.96 11.40
CA MET A 27 21.09 -9.90 10.29
C MET A 27 20.91 -9.24 8.92
N ARG A 28 21.01 -7.91 8.81
CA ARG A 28 20.99 -7.24 7.51
C ARG A 28 22.12 -7.80 6.61
N PRO A 29 21.79 -8.25 5.37
CA PRO A 29 22.74 -8.60 4.34
C PRO A 29 23.88 -7.59 4.19
N ARG A 30 25.11 -8.09 4.05
CA ARG A 30 26.28 -7.25 3.71
C ARG A 30 26.45 -7.08 2.20
N THR A 31 26.02 -8.09 1.45
CA THR A 31 26.14 -8.17 -0.02
C THR A 31 24.78 -8.50 -0.63
N LEU A 32 24.64 -8.27 -1.94
CA LEU A 32 23.41 -8.67 -2.65
C LEU A 32 23.22 -10.19 -2.67
N ASP A 33 24.30 -10.97 -2.57
CA ASP A 33 24.25 -12.44 -2.53
C ASP A 33 23.62 -12.97 -1.22
N GLU A 34 23.64 -12.18 -0.14
CA GLU A 34 23.00 -12.52 1.12
C GLU A 34 21.48 -12.23 1.13
N VAL A 35 20.95 -11.52 0.13
CA VAL A 35 19.52 -11.17 0.08
C VAL A 35 18.67 -12.39 -0.30
N VAL A 36 17.59 -12.62 0.43
CA VAL A 36 16.65 -13.74 0.23
C VAL A 36 15.37 -13.30 -0.52
N GLY A 37 14.75 -14.21 -1.27
CA GLY A 37 13.47 -14.05 -1.98
C GLY A 37 13.41 -13.04 -3.14
N GLN A 38 14.49 -12.34 -3.48
CA GLN A 38 14.51 -11.35 -4.58
C GLN A 38 15.42 -11.76 -5.75
N GLN A 39 15.64 -13.05 -5.95
CA GLN A 39 16.58 -13.62 -6.92
C GLN A 39 16.24 -13.20 -8.36
N HIS A 40 14.97 -12.93 -8.66
CA HIS A 40 14.53 -12.39 -9.95
C HIS A 40 15.11 -10.99 -10.24
N LEU A 41 15.35 -10.17 -9.20
CA LEU A 41 15.93 -8.84 -9.30
C LEU A 41 17.46 -8.81 -9.17
N LEU A 42 18.09 -9.92 -8.76
CA LEU A 42 19.50 -10.00 -8.40
C LEU A 42 20.38 -10.76 -9.40
N LYS A 43 19.83 -11.07 -10.59
CA LYS A 43 20.57 -11.71 -11.68
C LYS A 43 21.77 -10.86 -12.13
N PRO A 44 22.86 -11.47 -12.63
CA PRO A 44 24.00 -10.72 -13.17
C PRO A 44 23.56 -9.66 -14.20
N GLY A 45 24.07 -8.43 -14.04
CA GLY A 45 23.72 -7.30 -14.90
C GLY A 45 22.37 -6.63 -14.60
N SER A 46 21.65 -7.04 -13.55
CA SER A 46 20.42 -6.37 -13.12
C SER A 46 20.69 -4.92 -12.66
N PRO A 47 19.65 -4.05 -12.64
CA PRO A 47 19.79 -2.68 -12.16
C PRO A 47 20.36 -2.58 -10.73
N LEU A 48 19.95 -3.47 -9.82
CA LEU A 48 20.45 -3.50 -8.43
C LEU A 48 21.95 -3.85 -8.37
N ARG A 49 22.40 -4.83 -9.17
CA ARG A 49 23.81 -5.21 -9.27
C ARG A 49 24.69 -4.07 -9.80
N ARG A 50 24.16 -3.28 -10.75
CA ARG A 50 24.84 -2.07 -11.24
C ARG A 50 24.90 -0.97 -10.19
N LEU A 51 23.87 -0.82 -9.36
CA LEU A 51 23.86 0.15 -8.27
C LEU A 51 24.96 -0.12 -7.24
N VAL A 52 25.31 -1.38 -6.98
CA VAL A 52 26.42 -1.76 -6.10
C VAL A 52 27.80 -1.76 -6.78
N GLY A 53 27.89 -1.33 -8.05
CA GLY A 53 29.15 -1.20 -8.77
C GLY A 53 29.54 -2.40 -9.64
N GLU A 54 28.74 -3.47 -9.69
CA GLU A 54 28.99 -4.60 -10.58
C GLU A 54 28.60 -4.24 -12.03
N GLY A 55 29.55 -4.35 -12.97
CA GLY A 55 29.29 -4.03 -14.39
C GLY A 55 29.45 -2.54 -14.76
N SER A 56 30.15 -1.76 -13.94
CA SER A 56 30.42 -0.31 -14.10
C SER A 56 31.31 0.07 -15.31
N GLY A 57 31.71 -0.87 -16.15
CA GLY A 57 32.61 -0.65 -17.29
C GLY A 57 31.93 -0.27 -18.61
N GLY A 58 30.60 -0.15 -18.64
CA GLY A 58 29.83 0.20 -19.83
C GLY A 58 29.43 1.69 -19.89
N PRO A 59 28.97 2.20 -21.05
CA PRO A 59 28.57 3.61 -21.22
C PRO A 59 27.26 3.97 -20.48
N ALA A 60 26.55 2.99 -19.93
CA ALA A 60 25.30 3.18 -19.21
C ALA A 60 25.56 3.35 -17.70
N GLY A 61 25.38 4.58 -17.20
CA GLY A 61 25.43 4.87 -15.77
C GLY A 61 24.25 4.26 -14.98
N PRO A 62 24.34 4.27 -13.63
CA PRO A 62 23.26 3.77 -12.78
C PRO A 62 21.97 4.59 -12.97
N SER A 63 20.83 3.91 -13.02
CA SER A 63 19.52 4.54 -13.13
C SER A 63 18.89 4.71 -11.75
N SER A 64 18.04 5.73 -11.59
CA SER A 64 17.18 5.83 -10.41
C SER A 64 16.22 4.65 -10.35
N VAL A 65 15.91 4.20 -9.14
CA VAL A 65 15.09 3.02 -8.88
C VAL A 65 13.97 3.36 -7.90
N ILE A 66 12.79 2.83 -8.16
CA ILE A 66 11.67 2.79 -7.22
C ILE A 66 11.45 1.32 -6.84
N LEU A 67 11.65 1.01 -5.56
CA LEU A 67 11.39 -0.29 -4.96
C LEU A 67 9.95 -0.32 -4.45
N TRP A 68 9.13 -1.18 -5.02
CA TRP A 68 7.74 -1.34 -4.63
C TRP A 68 7.48 -2.76 -4.16
N GLY A 69 6.91 -2.91 -2.98
CA GLY A 69 6.47 -4.21 -2.48
C GLY A 69 5.95 -4.14 -1.05
N PRO A 70 5.35 -5.23 -0.55
CA PRO A 70 4.82 -5.29 0.81
C PRO A 70 5.88 -4.97 1.89
N PRO A 71 5.47 -4.67 3.13
CA PRO A 71 6.38 -4.64 4.28
C PRO A 71 7.24 -5.90 4.38
N GLY A 72 8.39 -5.83 5.06
CA GLY A 72 9.22 -7.02 5.29
C GLY A 72 9.99 -7.59 4.09
N THR A 73 9.66 -7.23 2.85
CA THR A 73 10.26 -7.78 1.62
C THR A 73 11.71 -7.36 1.34
N GLY A 74 12.27 -6.45 2.15
CA GLY A 74 13.69 -6.07 2.07
C GLY A 74 14.01 -4.77 1.33
N LYS A 75 13.05 -3.86 1.13
CA LYS A 75 13.28 -2.54 0.48
C LYS A 75 14.42 -1.74 1.14
N THR A 76 14.32 -1.46 2.44
CA THR A 76 15.35 -0.76 3.22
C THR A 76 16.66 -1.55 3.26
N THR A 77 16.57 -2.88 3.27
CA THR A 77 17.73 -3.77 3.24
C THR A 77 18.52 -3.65 1.94
N LEU A 78 17.84 -3.61 0.79
CA LEU A 78 18.48 -3.41 -0.51
C LEU A 78 19.17 -2.04 -0.57
N ALA A 79 18.53 -0.99 -0.06
CA ALA A 79 19.15 0.33 0.03
C ALA A 79 20.38 0.33 0.94
N TYR A 80 20.32 -0.38 2.08
CA TYR A 80 21.45 -0.53 2.99
C TYR A 80 22.63 -1.23 2.32
N VAL A 81 22.41 -2.32 1.60
CA VAL A 81 23.47 -3.03 0.85
C VAL A 81 24.12 -2.09 -0.18
N VAL A 82 23.31 -1.31 -0.90
CA VAL A 82 23.84 -0.29 -1.84
C VAL A 82 24.68 0.76 -1.14
N SER A 83 24.29 1.20 0.06
CA SER A 83 25.07 2.18 0.83
C SER A 83 26.45 1.66 1.22
N LYS A 84 26.58 0.36 1.49
CA LYS A 84 27.84 -0.27 1.92
C LYS A 84 28.72 -0.74 0.76
N ALA A 85 28.12 -1.09 -0.37
CA ALA A 85 28.85 -1.64 -1.51
C ALA A 85 29.51 -0.58 -2.41
N THR A 86 29.09 0.69 -2.31
CA THR A 86 29.58 1.77 -3.17
C THR A 86 30.46 2.75 -2.40
N ASP A 87 31.51 3.30 -3.02
CA ASP A 87 32.22 4.48 -2.49
C ASP A 87 31.48 5.79 -2.82
N LYS A 88 30.15 5.75 -2.91
CA LYS A 88 29.34 6.94 -3.18
C LYS A 88 28.90 7.58 -1.88
N ARG A 89 28.58 8.86 -1.92
CA ARG A 89 27.94 9.53 -0.77
C ARG A 89 26.52 8.98 -0.66
N PHE A 90 26.21 8.24 0.40
CA PHE A 90 24.85 7.80 0.67
C PHE A 90 24.15 8.79 1.60
N VAL A 91 22.92 9.17 1.26
CA VAL A 91 22.07 10.02 2.11
C VAL A 91 20.70 9.36 2.20
N GLU A 92 20.24 9.13 3.43
CA GLU A 92 18.93 8.56 3.73
C GLU A 92 17.98 9.66 4.21
N LEU A 93 16.76 9.67 3.65
CA LEU A 93 15.65 10.49 4.11
C LEU A 93 14.41 9.60 4.28
N SER A 94 13.66 9.82 5.35
CA SER A 94 12.32 9.27 5.50
C SER A 94 11.29 10.29 5.01
N ALA A 95 10.39 9.87 4.12
CA ALA A 95 9.33 10.75 3.62
C ALA A 95 8.29 11.13 4.69
N ILE A 96 8.33 10.47 5.85
CA ILE A 96 7.46 10.76 7.01
C ILE A 96 7.94 12.02 7.74
N THR A 97 9.26 12.18 7.87
CA THR A 97 9.86 13.25 8.68
C THR A 97 10.48 14.36 7.83
N ALA A 98 10.87 14.08 6.58
CA ALA A 98 11.54 15.04 5.72
C ALA A 98 10.57 16.05 5.08
N GLY A 99 10.88 17.34 5.21
CA GLY A 99 10.22 18.42 4.49
C GLY A 99 10.94 18.79 3.19
N VAL A 100 10.41 19.81 2.48
CA VAL A 100 11.01 20.34 1.25
C VAL A 100 12.42 20.92 1.50
N LYS A 101 12.66 21.46 2.70
CA LYS A 101 13.94 22.09 3.06
C LYS A 101 15.05 21.04 3.15
N GLU A 102 14.78 19.91 3.78
CA GLU A 102 15.70 18.78 3.94
C GLU A 102 16.06 18.21 2.56
N VAL A 103 15.06 18.00 1.69
CA VAL A 103 15.27 17.55 0.31
C VAL A 103 16.19 18.50 -0.46
N ARG A 104 15.93 19.81 -0.41
CA ARG A 104 16.78 20.81 -1.08
C ARG A 104 18.20 20.82 -0.54
N ALA A 105 18.38 20.70 0.78
CA ALA A 105 19.70 20.65 1.40
C ALA A 105 20.53 19.45 0.93
N VAL A 106 19.89 18.29 0.74
CA VAL A 106 20.53 17.10 0.17
C VAL A 106 20.93 17.33 -1.28
N ILE A 107 20.05 17.90 -2.09
CA ILE A 107 20.32 18.20 -3.50
C ILE A 107 21.49 19.19 -3.64
N ASP A 108 21.51 20.26 -2.86
CA ASP A 108 22.59 21.26 -2.88
C ASP A 108 23.91 20.67 -2.35
N GLY A 109 23.85 19.74 -1.40
CA GLY A 109 25.00 18.96 -0.94
C GLY A 109 25.55 18.07 -2.04
N ALA A 110 24.68 17.34 -2.75
CA ALA A 110 25.04 16.46 -3.85
C ALA A 110 25.69 17.23 -5.01
N ARG A 111 25.12 18.37 -5.41
CA ARG A 111 25.66 19.23 -6.47
C ARG A 111 27.08 19.71 -6.17
N ARG A 112 27.36 20.09 -4.92
CA ARG A 112 28.70 20.48 -4.47
C ARG A 112 29.68 19.31 -4.47
N ALA A 113 29.24 18.14 -4.03
CA ALA A 113 30.06 16.92 -4.00
C ALA A 113 30.47 16.48 -5.42
N THR A 114 29.52 16.46 -6.36
CA THR A 114 29.76 16.09 -7.75
C THR A 114 30.66 17.11 -8.46
N GLY A 115 30.39 18.41 -8.30
CA GLY A 115 31.15 19.47 -8.98
C GLY A 115 32.55 19.73 -8.41
N GLY A 116 32.76 19.50 -7.10
CA GLY A 116 34.04 19.79 -6.44
C GLY A 116 34.96 18.57 -6.24
N PHE A 117 34.38 17.38 -6.02
CA PHE A 117 35.14 16.18 -5.61
C PHE A 117 34.89 14.96 -6.50
N GLY A 118 34.03 15.08 -7.54
CA GLY A 118 33.67 13.97 -8.42
C GLY A 118 32.94 12.82 -7.70
N LYS A 119 32.45 13.03 -6.47
CA LYS A 119 31.82 11.99 -5.65
C LYS A 119 30.31 11.97 -5.90
N GLU A 120 29.84 10.93 -6.57
CA GLU A 120 28.41 10.72 -6.83
C GLU A 120 27.63 10.52 -5.52
N THR A 121 26.36 10.92 -5.52
CA THR A 121 25.46 10.79 -4.36
C THR A 121 24.32 9.82 -4.66
N VAL A 122 24.07 8.88 -3.76
CA VAL A 122 22.88 8.01 -3.76
C VAL A 122 21.93 8.56 -2.69
N LEU A 123 20.72 8.93 -3.11
CA LEU A 123 19.66 9.39 -2.22
C LEU A 123 18.68 8.26 -2.01
N PHE A 124 18.63 7.69 -0.81
CA PHE A 124 17.57 6.78 -0.42
C PHE A 124 16.40 7.56 0.20
N LEU A 125 15.20 7.33 -0.32
CA LEU A 125 13.97 7.93 0.18
C LEU A 125 12.97 6.84 0.56
N ASP A 126 12.79 6.61 1.85
CA ASP A 126 11.81 5.63 2.33
C ASP A 126 10.40 6.22 2.37
N GLU A 127 9.42 5.38 2.07
CA GLU A 127 8.00 5.70 2.01
C GLU A 127 7.62 6.92 1.15
N ILE A 128 8.17 7.02 -0.07
CA ILE A 128 7.93 8.16 -1.00
C ILE A 128 6.45 8.51 -1.21
N HIS A 129 5.54 7.55 -1.02
CA HIS A 129 4.10 7.77 -1.09
C HIS A 129 3.56 8.79 -0.05
N ARG A 130 4.32 9.05 1.02
CA ARG A 130 4.00 10.06 2.04
C ARG A 130 4.37 11.48 1.63
N PHE A 131 5.24 11.65 0.63
CA PHE A 131 5.53 12.97 0.08
C PHE A 131 4.35 13.51 -0.73
N SER A 132 4.02 14.79 -0.48
CA SER A 132 3.15 15.56 -1.34
C SER A 132 3.72 15.69 -2.76
N LYS A 133 2.86 15.98 -3.75
CA LYS A 133 3.30 16.22 -5.13
C LYS A 133 4.40 17.27 -5.23
N ALA A 134 4.29 18.37 -4.48
CA ALA A 134 5.30 19.42 -4.47
C ALA A 134 6.66 18.96 -3.91
N GLN A 135 6.68 18.09 -2.91
CA GLN A 135 7.93 17.47 -2.41
C GLN A 135 8.54 16.54 -3.47
N GLN A 136 7.71 15.77 -4.17
CA GLN A 136 8.18 14.91 -5.26
C GLN A 136 8.72 15.71 -6.45
N ASP A 137 8.03 16.79 -6.86
CA ASP A 137 8.49 17.68 -7.93
C ASP A 137 9.84 18.31 -7.60
N SER A 138 10.13 18.57 -6.33
CA SER A 138 11.42 19.11 -5.91
C SER A 138 12.62 18.18 -6.15
N LEU A 139 12.38 16.88 -6.33
CA LEU A 139 13.41 15.88 -6.65
C LEU A 139 13.75 15.84 -8.15
N LEU A 140 12.87 16.32 -9.03
CA LEU A 140 13.02 16.17 -10.49
C LEU A 140 14.33 16.77 -11.02
N PRO A 141 14.73 18.01 -10.67
CA PRO A 141 15.98 18.56 -11.18
C PRO A 141 17.19 17.72 -10.77
N ALA A 142 17.17 17.13 -9.56
CA ALA A 142 18.28 16.34 -9.05
C ALA A 142 18.42 14.99 -9.76
N VAL A 143 17.30 14.36 -10.10
CA VAL A 143 17.27 13.11 -10.88
C VAL A 143 17.64 13.36 -12.35
N GLU A 144 17.09 14.40 -12.97
CA GLU A 144 17.33 14.74 -14.39
C GLU A 144 18.79 15.09 -14.66
N ASN A 145 19.39 15.93 -13.81
CA ASN A 145 20.77 16.34 -13.95
C ASN A 145 21.76 15.33 -13.34
N ARG A 146 21.27 14.17 -12.87
CA ARG A 146 22.06 13.12 -12.20
C ARG A 146 22.92 13.65 -11.05
N TRP A 147 22.43 14.66 -10.33
CA TRP A 147 23.07 15.09 -9.09
C TRP A 147 22.92 14.02 -8.02
N VAL A 148 21.80 13.28 -8.03
CA VAL A 148 21.57 12.13 -7.18
C VAL A 148 21.12 10.92 -8.00
N THR A 149 21.58 9.74 -7.61
CA THR A 149 20.94 8.48 -7.97
C THR A 149 19.88 8.18 -6.92
N LEU A 150 18.61 8.46 -7.25
CA LEU A 150 17.48 8.18 -6.35
C LEU A 150 17.22 6.67 -6.22
N ILE A 151 17.09 6.18 -5.00
CA ILE A 151 16.49 4.90 -4.63
C ILE A 151 15.28 5.23 -3.75
N ALA A 152 14.07 5.12 -4.26
CA ALA A 152 12.86 5.36 -3.48
C ALA A 152 12.19 4.04 -3.11
N ALA A 153 11.60 3.95 -1.92
CA ALA A 153 10.83 2.79 -1.49
C ALA A 153 9.37 3.17 -1.20
N THR A 154 8.44 2.27 -1.52
CA THR A 154 7.02 2.44 -1.17
C THR A 154 6.32 1.10 -1.00
N THR A 155 5.38 1.05 -0.05
CA THR A 155 4.42 -0.04 0.14
C THR A 155 3.14 0.14 -0.69
N GLU A 156 2.82 1.37 -1.09
CA GLU A 156 1.65 1.68 -1.91
C GLU A 156 1.94 1.55 -3.41
N ASN A 157 0.89 1.38 -4.22
CA ASN A 157 1.04 1.26 -5.66
C ASN A 157 1.63 2.57 -6.27
N PRO A 158 2.83 2.51 -6.87
CA PRO A 158 3.59 3.67 -7.30
C PRO A 158 2.92 4.45 -8.43
N TYR A 159 2.05 3.83 -9.24
CA TYR A 159 1.31 4.52 -10.29
C TYR A 159 0.28 5.53 -9.74
N PHE A 160 -0.10 5.41 -8.47
CA PHE A 160 -1.00 6.34 -7.79
C PHE A 160 -0.26 7.27 -6.84
N SER A 161 0.77 6.76 -6.15
CA SER A 161 1.46 7.48 -5.09
C SER A 161 2.68 8.29 -5.55
N VAL A 162 3.24 7.98 -6.73
CA VAL A 162 4.41 8.67 -7.30
C VAL A 162 4.02 9.43 -8.56
N ILE A 163 4.52 10.67 -8.70
CA ILE A 163 4.24 11.50 -9.89
C ILE A 163 4.84 10.89 -11.16
N SER A 164 4.10 10.98 -12.27
CA SER A 164 4.53 10.43 -13.57
C SER A 164 5.91 10.91 -14.05
N PRO A 165 6.32 12.19 -13.84
CA PRO A 165 7.66 12.63 -14.18
C PRO A 165 8.79 11.85 -13.47
N LEU A 166 8.65 11.51 -12.19
CA LEU A 166 9.64 10.70 -11.46
C LEU A 166 9.63 9.25 -11.93
N LEU A 167 8.45 8.67 -12.15
CA LEU A 167 8.30 7.30 -12.66
C LEU A 167 8.97 7.14 -14.03
N SER A 168 8.78 8.09 -14.94
CA SER A 168 9.38 8.04 -16.28
C SER A 168 10.91 8.11 -16.30
N ARG A 169 11.53 8.55 -15.19
CA ARG A 169 12.99 8.70 -15.03
C ARG A 169 13.59 7.65 -14.10
N SER A 170 12.78 6.72 -13.61
CA SER A 170 13.17 5.69 -12.66
C SER A 170 12.77 4.31 -13.16
N LEU A 171 13.56 3.29 -12.82
CA LEU A 171 13.17 1.90 -13.02
C LEU A 171 12.30 1.45 -11.85
N LEU A 172 11.09 0.98 -12.16
CA LEU A 172 10.23 0.36 -11.16
C LEU A 172 10.65 -1.11 -10.97
N LEU A 173 11.07 -1.46 -9.75
CA LEU A 173 11.41 -2.83 -9.36
C LEU A 173 10.40 -3.31 -8.32
N THR A 174 9.66 -4.37 -8.67
CA THR A 174 8.66 -4.97 -7.79
C THR A 174 9.29 -6.08 -6.96
N LEU A 175 9.23 -5.94 -5.63
CA LEU A 175 9.63 -6.96 -4.68
C LEU A 175 8.46 -7.90 -4.42
N GLU A 176 8.76 -9.18 -4.37
CA GLU A 176 7.78 -10.24 -4.08
C GLU A 176 7.80 -10.59 -2.58
N PRO A 177 6.66 -11.01 -1.99
CA PRO A 177 6.66 -11.60 -0.65
C PRO A 177 7.66 -12.75 -0.56
N LEU A 178 8.30 -12.92 0.60
CA LEU A 178 9.23 -14.04 0.78
C LEU A 178 8.46 -15.36 0.87
N THR A 179 9.01 -16.41 0.25
CA THR A 179 8.47 -17.76 0.41
C THR A 179 8.86 -18.34 1.77
N ASP A 180 8.14 -19.37 2.22
CA ASP A 180 8.49 -20.09 3.45
C ASP A 180 9.93 -20.62 3.42
N ASP A 181 10.41 -21.04 2.25
CA ASP A 181 11.80 -21.52 2.07
C ASP A 181 12.83 -20.38 2.20
N ASP A 182 12.51 -19.18 1.71
CA ASP A 182 13.37 -17.99 1.86
C ASP A 182 13.50 -17.62 3.34
N VAL A 183 12.37 -17.57 4.06
CA VAL A 183 12.34 -17.23 5.49
C VAL A 183 13.02 -18.33 6.31
N ARG A 184 12.79 -19.60 5.99
CA ARG A 184 13.49 -20.74 6.62
C ARG A 184 15.00 -20.62 6.45
N GLY A 185 15.47 -20.32 5.25
CA GLY A 185 16.90 -20.09 4.98
C GLY A 185 17.47 -18.92 5.78
N LEU A 186 16.69 -17.85 5.96
CA LEU A 186 17.05 -16.71 6.79
C LEU A 186 17.11 -17.05 8.29
N LEU A 187 16.15 -17.80 8.81
CA LEU A 187 16.10 -18.23 10.21
C LEU A 187 17.28 -19.14 10.57
N LYS A 188 17.59 -20.12 9.71
CA LYS A 188 18.77 -20.99 9.89
C LYS A 188 20.07 -20.20 9.93
N ARG A 189 20.18 -19.18 9.08
CA ARG A 189 21.32 -18.25 9.11
C ARG A 189 21.34 -17.43 10.40
N ALA A 190 20.20 -16.92 10.85
CA ALA A 190 20.10 -16.15 12.09
C ALA A 190 20.41 -16.98 13.34
N LEU A 191 20.14 -18.28 13.34
CA LEU A 191 20.51 -19.18 14.44
C LEU A 191 22.02 -19.41 14.51
N THR A 192 22.68 -19.53 13.36
CA THR A 192 24.07 -20.03 13.25
C THR A 192 25.12 -18.94 13.09
N ASP A 193 24.81 -17.82 12.43
CA ASP A 193 25.73 -16.71 12.15
C ASP A 193 26.18 -16.04 13.45
N GLU A 194 27.42 -15.56 13.47
CA GLU A 194 28.00 -14.83 14.62
C GLU A 194 27.28 -13.51 14.91
N ARG A 195 26.71 -12.87 13.88
CA ARG A 195 25.83 -11.70 14.03
C ARG A 195 24.45 -12.09 14.55
N GLY A 196 24.08 -13.34 14.36
CA GLY A 196 22.83 -13.91 14.78
C GLY A 196 22.90 -14.39 16.24
N LEU A 197 22.34 -15.54 16.51
CA LEU A 197 22.30 -16.15 17.84
C LEU A 197 23.52 -17.03 18.12
N LYS A 198 24.45 -17.19 17.16
CA LYS A 198 25.72 -17.92 17.33
C LYS A 198 25.55 -19.31 17.97
N ASN A 199 24.51 -20.04 17.57
CA ASN A 199 24.12 -21.35 18.11
C ASN A 199 23.80 -21.36 19.61
N ALA A 200 23.41 -20.23 20.21
CA ALA A 200 22.99 -20.16 21.60
C ALA A 200 21.66 -20.89 21.87
N VAL A 201 20.81 -20.98 20.85
CA VAL A 201 19.52 -21.68 20.89
C VAL A 201 19.31 -22.49 19.62
N THR A 202 18.47 -23.51 19.72
CA THR A 202 18.00 -24.35 18.62
C THR A 202 16.51 -24.12 18.37
N LEU A 203 16.07 -24.36 17.13
CA LEU A 203 14.68 -24.20 16.71
C LEU A 203 14.18 -25.54 16.15
N PRO A 204 13.36 -26.29 16.90
CA PRO A 204 12.70 -27.50 16.42
C PRO A 204 11.85 -27.24 15.17
N GLU A 205 11.67 -28.25 14.32
CA GLU A 205 10.97 -28.14 13.03
C GLU A 205 9.51 -27.70 13.18
N ASP A 206 8.80 -28.20 14.19
CA ASP A 206 7.43 -27.83 14.50
C ASP A 206 7.30 -26.36 14.97
N THR A 207 8.25 -25.89 15.78
CA THR A 207 8.35 -24.47 16.16
C THR A 207 8.75 -23.59 14.98
N GLU A 208 9.69 -24.03 14.12
CA GLU A 208 10.09 -23.34 12.88
C GLU A 208 8.88 -23.14 11.97
N ASP A 209 8.11 -24.19 11.70
CA ASP A 209 6.91 -24.13 10.87
C ASP A 209 5.84 -23.21 11.45
N HIS A 210 5.71 -23.16 12.78
CA HIS A 210 4.81 -22.20 13.43
C HIS A 210 5.29 -20.75 13.28
N LEU A 211 6.59 -20.51 13.43
CA LEU A 211 7.19 -19.20 13.22
C LEU A 211 7.04 -18.72 11.77
N LEU A 212 7.18 -19.61 10.78
CA LEU A 212 6.95 -19.31 9.37
C LEU A 212 5.52 -18.86 9.10
N ARG A 213 4.52 -19.57 9.67
CA ARG A 213 3.10 -19.19 9.57
C ARG A 213 2.82 -17.81 10.17
N ILE A 214 3.45 -17.48 11.31
CA ILE A 214 3.32 -16.16 11.93
C ILE A 214 3.97 -15.07 11.08
N ALA A 215 5.13 -15.37 10.48
CA ALA A 215 5.88 -14.42 9.69
C ALA A 215 5.16 -14.02 8.38
N GLY A 216 4.43 -14.95 7.75
CA GLY A 216 3.61 -14.66 6.57
C GLY A 216 4.40 -14.05 5.40
N GLY A 217 5.68 -14.44 5.24
CA GLY A 217 6.57 -13.88 4.22
C GLY A 217 7.28 -12.57 4.59
N ASP A 218 7.16 -12.09 5.84
CA ASP A 218 7.91 -10.95 6.36
C ASP A 218 9.17 -11.39 7.14
N ALA A 219 10.35 -11.09 6.58
CA ALA A 219 11.64 -11.39 7.21
C ALA A 219 11.88 -10.65 8.54
N ARG A 220 11.46 -9.39 8.63
CA ARG A 220 11.62 -8.58 9.84
C ARG A 220 10.78 -9.16 10.96
N ARG A 221 9.53 -9.52 10.66
CA ARG A 221 8.63 -10.17 11.62
C ARG A 221 9.19 -11.50 12.10
N ALA A 222 9.69 -12.34 11.18
CA ALA A 222 10.31 -13.61 11.50
C ALA A 222 11.50 -13.45 12.47
N LEU A 223 12.42 -12.51 12.18
CA LEU A 223 13.61 -12.26 12.99
C LEU A 223 13.27 -11.65 14.36
N THR A 224 12.29 -10.75 14.43
CA THR A 224 11.83 -10.17 15.71
C THR A 224 11.21 -11.24 16.60
N ALA A 225 10.37 -12.10 16.04
CA ALA A 225 9.76 -13.20 16.79
C ALA A 225 10.80 -14.23 17.24
N LEU A 226 11.78 -14.57 16.38
CA LEU A 226 12.90 -15.42 16.75
C LEU A 226 13.73 -14.82 17.91
N GLU A 227 14.04 -13.52 17.85
CA GLU A 227 14.78 -12.82 18.90
C GLU A 227 14.04 -12.84 20.24
N ALA A 228 12.74 -12.53 20.23
CA ALA A 228 11.92 -12.56 21.44
C ALA A 228 11.84 -13.96 22.05
N ALA A 229 11.63 -14.99 21.21
CA ALA A 229 11.55 -16.37 21.65
C ALA A 229 12.89 -16.90 22.18
N ALA A 230 14.00 -16.54 21.52
CA ALA A 230 15.35 -16.85 21.97
C ALA A 230 15.66 -16.22 23.33
N GLY A 231 15.33 -14.93 23.50
CA GLY A 231 15.50 -14.24 24.78
C GLY A 231 14.74 -14.92 25.92
N ALA A 232 13.46 -15.26 25.69
CA ALA A 232 12.64 -15.93 26.70
C ALA A 232 13.12 -17.36 27.03
N ALA A 233 13.63 -18.11 26.06
CA ALA A 233 14.23 -19.43 26.29
C ALA A 233 15.49 -19.31 27.15
N LEU A 234 16.39 -18.39 26.79
CA LEU A 234 17.66 -18.17 27.51
C LEU A 234 17.43 -17.68 28.95
N ASP A 235 16.45 -16.80 29.18
CA ASP A 235 16.08 -16.34 30.53
C ASP A 235 15.57 -17.48 31.43
N GLN A 236 15.03 -18.54 30.82
CA GLN A 236 14.60 -19.76 31.50
C GLN A 236 15.71 -20.82 31.61
N GLY A 237 16.90 -20.54 31.06
CA GLY A 237 18.02 -21.49 30.99
C GLY A 237 17.82 -22.60 29.96
N GLU A 238 16.90 -22.42 29.01
CA GLU A 238 16.63 -23.36 27.92
C GLU A 238 17.51 -23.05 26.70
N SER A 239 17.94 -24.09 25.99
CA SER A 239 18.73 -23.99 24.74
C SER A 239 17.90 -24.37 23.51
N GLU A 240 16.61 -24.60 23.68
CA GLU A 240 15.66 -24.97 22.64
C GLU A 240 14.46 -24.04 22.72
N ILE A 241 14.03 -23.47 21.59
CA ILE A 241 12.82 -22.66 21.52
C ILE A 241 11.62 -23.59 21.33
N GLY A 242 10.94 -23.91 22.42
CA GLY A 242 9.70 -24.68 22.37
C GLY A 242 8.52 -23.89 21.79
N LEU A 243 7.55 -24.59 21.23
CA LEU A 243 6.34 -23.99 20.63
C LEU A 243 5.58 -23.07 21.61
N GLN A 244 5.41 -23.49 22.87
CA GLN A 244 4.74 -22.67 23.88
C GLN A 244 5.50 -21.38 24.22
N THR A 245 6.84 -21.42 24.20
CA THR A 245 7.68 -20.24 24.44
C THR A 245 7.55 -19.26 23.28
N LEU A 246 7.49 -19.76 22.05
CA LEU A 246 7.22 -18.95 20.86
C LEU A 246 5.83 -18.29 20.93
N GLU A 247 4.76 -19.05 21.21
CA GLU A 247 3.39 -18.51 21.28
C GLU A 247 3.26 -17.39 22.33
N ARG A 248 3.79 -17.62 23.55
CA ARG A 248 3.74 -16.62 24.64
C ARG A 248 4.51 -15.33 24.32
N THR A 249 5.59 -15.43 23.56
CA THR A 249 6.45 -14.28 23.22
C THR A 249 5.91 -13.50 22.04
N VAL A 250 5.35 -14.18 21.04
CA VAL A 250 4.72 -13.55 19.88
C VAL A 250 3.52 -12.70 20.30
N ASP A 251 2.70 -13.14 21.26
CA ASP A 251 1.59 -12.32 21.78
C ASP A 251 2.08 -11.00 22.40
N ARG A 252 3.20 -11.01 23.14
CA ARG A 252 3.79 -9.80 23.76
C ARG A 252 4.54 -8.91 22.74
N ALA A 253 5.24 -9.53 21.80
CA ALA A 253 5.98 -8.83 20.74
C ALA A 253 5.03 -8.22 19.71
N ALA A 254 3.93 -8.91 19.36
CA ALA A 254 2.86 -8.38 18.52
C ALA A 254 2.25 -7.13 19.15
N VAL A 255 1.90 -7.13 20.44
CA VAL A 255 1.37 -5.92 21.12
C VAL A 255 2.35 -4.73 21.09
N THR A 256 3.67 -4.99 21.02
CA THR A 256 4.70 -3.93 21.03
C THR A 256 5.10 -3.47 19.61
N TYR A 257 5.01 -4.35 18.60
CA TYR A 257 5.47 -4.10 17.23
C TYR A 257 4.32 -3.90 16.22
N ASP A 258 3.11 -4.38 16.51
CA ASP A 258 1.92 -4.30 15.64
C ASP A 258 1.26 -2.91 15.65
N ARG A 259 2.02 -1.88 16.03
CA ARG A 259 1.69 -0.50 15.71
C ARG A 259 1.92 -0.17 14.22
N ASP A 260 2.63 -1.02 13.45
CA ASP A 260 3.08 -0.68 12.07
C ASP A 260 3.10 -1.82 10.99
N GLY A 261 2.40 -2.97 11.10
CA GLY A 261 2.01 -3.75 9.90
C GLY A 261 2.23 -5.28 9.88
N ASP A 262 1.15 -6.06 9.72
CA ASP A 262 0.66 -6.69 8.45
C ASP A 262 -0.56 -7.58 8.79
N GLN A 263 -0.69 -8.04 10.04
CA GLN A 263 -1.93 -8.69 10.54
C GLN A 263 -3.13 -7.73 10.52
N HIS A 264 -2.88 -6.43 10.59
CA HIS A 264 -3.92 -5.42 10.50
C HIS A 264 -4.75 -5.53 9.21
N TYR A 265 -4.14 -5.88 8.06
CA TYR A 265 -4.88 -6.07 6.80
C TYR A 265 -5.71 -7.35 6.79
N ASP A 266 -5.22 -8.43 7.38
CA ASP A 266 -5.97 -9.69 7.47
C ASP A 266 -7.17 -9.53 8.39
N VAL A 267 -7.00 -8.90 9.55
CA VAL A 267 -8.10 -8.62 10.49
C VAL A 267 -9.08 -7.62 9.88
N ALA A 268 -8.59 -6.55 9.23
CA ALA A 268 -9.44 -5.60 8.51
C ALA A 268 -10.17 -6.25 7.33
N SER A 269 -9.54 -7.21 6.65
CA SER A 269 -10.17 -7.95 5.59
C SER A 269 -11.21 -8.92 6.14
N ALA A 270 -10.94 -9.56 7.27
CA ALA A 270 -11.88 -10.46 7.93
C ALA A 270 -13.11 -9.68 8.42
N LEU A 271 -12.93 -8.49 9.01
CA LEU A 271 -14.03 -7.57 9.33
C LEU A 271 -14.94 -7.31 8.12
N ILE A 272 -14.36 -6.89 6.98
CA ILE A 272 -15.16 -6.59 5.78
C ILE A 272 -15.79 -7.86 5.19
N LYS A 273 -15.10 -9.00 5.20
CA LYS A 273 -15.66 -10.27 4.74
C LYS A 273 -16.82 -10.75 5.62
N SER A 274 -16.75 -10.55 6.94
CA SER A 274 -17.85 -10.84 7.86
C SER A 274 -19.05 -9.91 7.63
N ILE A 275 -18.82 -8.61 7.41
CA ILE A 275 -19.88 -7.67 7.03
C ILE A 275 -20.53 -8.12 5.72
N ARG A 276 -19.74 -8.42 4.68
CA ARG A 276 -20.21 -8.92 3.38
C ARG A 276 -21.00 -10.23 3.52
N GLY A 277 -20.55 -11.12 4.40
CA GLY A 277 -21.21 -12.38 4.74
C GLY A 277 -22.41 -12.24 5.65
N SER A 278 -22.74 -11.03 6.10
CA SER A 278 -23.82 -10.75 7.06
C SER A 278 -23.67 -11.46 8.41
N ASP A 279 -22.44 -11.77 8.81
CA ASP A 279 -22.11 -12.30 10.12
C ASP A 279 -21.75 -11.14 11.07
N VAL A 280 -22.75 -10.70 11.85
CA VAL A 280 -22.61 -9.59 12.80
C VAL A 280 -21.62 -9.92 13.91
N ASP A 281 -21.67 -11.14 14.44
CA ASP A 281 -20.87 -11.55 15.58
C ASP A 281 -19.39 -11.64 15.19
N ALA A 282 -19.09 -12.25 14.04
CA ALA A 282 -17.73 -12.28 13.50
C ALA A 282 -17.23 -10.88 13.14
N ALA A 283 -18.07 -10.01 12.56
CA ALA A 283 -17.70 -8.63 12.26
C ALA A 283 -17.35 -7.86 13.54
N LEU A 284 -18.16 -7.95 14.59
CA LEU A 284 -17.87 -7.33 15.88
C LEU A 284 -16.60 -7.91 16.53
N HIS A 285 -16.37 -9.21 16.42
CA HIS A 285 -15.15 -9.84 16.92
C HIS A 285 -13.89 -9.27 16.23
N TYR A 286 -13.88 -9.18 14.90
CA TYR A 286 -12.75 -8.59 14.18
C TYR A 286 -12.61 -7.10 14.43
N LEU A 287 -13.71 -6.35 14.58
CA LEU A 287 -13.67 -4.95 15.00
C LEU A 287 -12.99 -4.82 16.38
N ALA A 288 -13.41 -5.63 17.36
CA ALA A 288 -12.83 -5.62 18.70
C ALA A 288 -11.33 -5.94 18.66
N ARG A 289 -10.92 -6.94 17.85
CA ARG A 289 -9.50 -7.25 17.63
C ARG A 289 -8.71 -6.05 17.09
N MET A 290 -9.26 -5.29 16.14
CA MET A 290 -8.60 -4.09 15.61
C MET A 290 -8.49 -2.98 16.68
N ILE A 291 -9.53 -2.80 17.49
CA ILE A 291 -9.53 -1.79 18.56
C ILE A 291 -8.49 -2.12 19.64
N GLU A 292 -8.48 -3.37 20.12
CA GLU A 292 -7.51 -3.84 21.14
C GLU A 292 -6.07 -3.83 20.62
N ALA A 293 -5.87 -4.07 19.32
CA ALA A 293 -4.57 -3.93 18.66
C ALA A 293 -4.12 -2.45 18.50
N GLY A 294 -4.97 -1.48 18.83
CA GLY A 294 -4.64 -0.05 18.75
C GLY A 294 -4.67 0.53 17.35
N GLU A 295 -5.45 -0.06 16.44
CA GLU A 295 -5.63 0.42 15.06
C GLU A 295 -6.12 1.88 15.02
N ASP A 296 -5.69 2.65 14.01
CA ASP A 296 -6.22 3.99 13.79
C ASP A 296 -7.75 3.91 13.54
N PRO A 297 -8.61 4.51 14.38
CA PRO A 297 -10.06 4.41 14.21
C PRO A 297 -10.53 5.01 12.88
N ARG A 298 -9.76 5.95 12.31
CA ARG A 298 -10.03 6.51 10.98
C ARG A 298 -9.79 5.48 9.88
N PHE A 299 -8.86 4.55 10.07
CA PHE A 299 -8.66 3.44 9.14
C PHE A 299 -9.87 2.51 9.12
N ILE A 300 -10.37 2.10 10.30
CA ILE A 300 -11.57 1.29 10.44
C ILE A 300 -12.77 1.99 9.77
N ALA A 301 -12.98 3.27 10.07
CA ALA A 301 -14.07 4.05 9.50
C ALA A 301 -14.01 4.13 7.96
N ARG A 302 -12.82 4.31 7.36
CA ARG A 302 -12.65 4.28 5.90
C ARG A 302 -13.05 2.92 5.31
N ARG A 303 -12.71 1.81 5.96
CA ARG A 303 -13.07 0.46 5.51
C ARG A 303 -14.58 0.24 5.54
N LEU A 304 -15.27 0.71 6.57
CA LEU A 304 -16.73 0.67 6.66
C LEU A 304 -17.41 1.51 5.56
N MET A 305 -16.89 2.71 5.26
CA MET A 305 -17.41 3.54 4.16
C MET A 305 -17.27 2.87 2.79
N ILE A 306 -16.15 2.21 2.54
CA ILE A 306 -15.93 1.44 1.31
C ILE A 306 -16.93 0.29 1.24
N SER A 307 -17.05 -0.53 2.30
CA SER A 307 -17.98 -1.66 2.33
C SER A 307 -19.45 -1.24 2.14
N ALA A 308 -19.85 -0.10 2.70
CA ALA A 308 -21.17 0.47 2.48
C ALA A 308 -21.49 0.70 0.99
N SER A 309 -20.51 1.06 0.17
CA SER A 309 -20.69 1.25 -1.28
C SER A 309 -20.39 -0.01 -2.08
N GLU A 310 -19.42 -0.81 -1.65
CA GLU A 310 -18.91 -1.98 -2.36
C GLU A 310 -19.85 -3.18 -2.25
N ASP A 311 -20.30 -3.46 -1.02
CA ASP A 311 -20.98 -4.70 -0.63
C ASP A 311 -22.49 -4.53 -0.44
N ILE A 312 -22.95 -3.29 -0.17
CA ILE A 312 -24.35 -2.96 0.12
C ILE A 312 -24.93 -2.08 -0.98
N GLY A 313 -24.22 -1.02 -1.35
CA GLY A 313 -24.56 -0.17 -2.49
C GLY A 313 -25.99 0.37 -2.40
N LEU A 314 -26.77 0.17 -3.46
CA LEU A 314 -28.14 0.67 -3.56
C LEU A 314 -29.19 -0.29 -2.95
N ALA A 315 -28.78 -1.45 -2.41
CA ALA A 315 -29.68 -2.31 -1.64
C ALA A 315 -30.10 -1.66 -0.32
N ASP A 316 -29.23 -0.85 0.28
CA ASP A 316 -29.60 0.11 1.34
C ASP A 316 -28.88 1.45 1.14
N PRO A 317 -29.56 2.44 0.55
CA PRO A 317 -29.01 3.78 0.34
C PRO A 317 -28.60 4.53 1.63
N ASN A 318 -29.04 4.07 2.81
CA ASN A 318 -28.66 4.69 4.08
C ASN A 318 -27.33 4.17 4.63
N ALA A 319 -26.81 3.06 4.10
CA ALA A 319 -25.57 2.44 4.57
C ALA A 319 -24.37 3.39 4.50
N LEU A 320 -24.17 4.09 3.37
CA LEU A 320 -23.07 5.03 3.20
C LEU A 320 -23.21 6.25 4.14
N PRO A 321 -24.38 6.93 4.22
CA PRO A 321 -24.60 7.97 5.22
C PRO A 321 -24.30 7.54 6.67
N ILE A 322 -24.69 6.33 7.08
CA ILE A 322 -24.38 5.79 8.41
C ILE A 322 -22.86 5.66 8.61
N ALA A 323 -22.16 5.08 7.64
CA ALA A 323 -20.70 4.93 7.70
C ALA A 323 -19.97 6.28 7.72
N VAL A 324 -20.44 7.27 6.96
CA VAL A 324 -19.90 8.63 6.95
C VAL A 324 -20.13 9.32 8.29
N ALA A 325 -21.33 9.21 8.87
CA ALA A 325 -21.63 9.78 10.17
C ALA A 325 -20.75 9.17 11.27
N ALA A 326 -20.54 7.85 11.22
CA ALA A 326 -19.61 7.17 12.12
C ALA A 326 -18.17 7.67 11.94
N ALA A 327 -17.70 7.85 10.70
CA ALA A 327 -16.36 8.38 10.43
C ALA A 327 -16.18 9.82 10.95
N GLN A 328 -17.19 10.66 10.82
CA GLN A 328 -17.20 12.01 11.39
C GLN A 328 -17.17 11.97 12.92
N ALA A 329 -18.00 11.13 13.54
CA ALA A 329 -18.02 10.96 14.99
C ALA A 329 -16.66 10.47 15.52
N VAL A 330 -16.03 9.51 14.85
CA VAL A 330 -14.67 9.04 15.15
C VAL A 330 -13.67 10.19 15.14
N ALA A 331 -13.72 11.06 14.12
CA ALA A 331 -12.81 12.19 14.00
C ALA A 331 -12.99 13.24 15.11
N MET A 332 -14.19 13.32 15.72
CA MET A 332 -14.52 14.29 16.77
C MET A 332 -14.28 13.75 18.19
N ILE A 333 -14.52 12.45 18.43
CA ILE A 333 -14.61 11.88 19.79
C ILE A 333 -13.34 11.12 20.19
N GLY A 334 -12.66 10.44 19.25
CA GLY A 334 -11.49 9.60 19.57
C GLY A 334 -11.82 8.37 20.41
N PHE A 335 -10.81 7.55 20.74
CA PHE A 335 -10.97 6.37 21.61
C PHE A 335 -10.88 6.76 23.11
N PRO A 336 -11.58 6.00 24.00
CA PRO A 336 -12.29 4.75 23.76
C PRO A 336 -13.72 4.89 23.18
N GLU A 337 -14.38 6.03 23.29
CA GLU A 337 -15.80 6.20 22.95
C GLU A 337 -16.12 6.00 21.45
N ALA A 338 -15.15 6.24 20.56
CA ALA A 338 -15.25 5.92 19.14
C ALA A 338 -15.51 4.43 18.86
N SER A 339 -15.22 3.52 19.79
CA SER A 339 -15.57 2.10 19.66
C SER A 339 -17.08 1.88 19.51
N LEU A 340 -17.89 2.68 20.20
CA LEU A 340 -19.35 2.58 20.17
C LEU A 340 -19.92 3.00 18.81
N THR A 341 -19.37 4.05 18.21
CA THR A 341 -19.83 4.55 16.90
C THR A 341 -19.40 3.61 15.77
N LEU A 342 -18.19 3.04 15.86
CA LEU A 342 -17.72 2.01 14.94
C LEU A 342 -18.53 0.71 15.06
N SER A 343 -18.89 0.29 16.28
CA SER A 343 -19.74 -0.87 16.53
C SER A 343 -21.13 -0.67 15.92
N HIS A 344 -21.77 0.48 16.16
CA HIS A 344 -23.08 0.81 15.59
C HIS A 344 -23.07 0.72 14.06
N ALA A 345 -22.10 1.36 13.39
CA ALA A 345 -21.99 1.28 11.94
C ALA A 345 -21.74 -0.16 11.46
N THR A 346 -20.86 -0.91 12.13
CA THR A 346 -20.54 -2.30 11.76
C THR A 346 -21.78 -3.19 11.79
N ILE A 347 -22.58 -3.10 12.85
CA ILE A 347 -23.84 -3.87 12.99
C ILE A 347 -24.83 -3.48 11.88
N ALA A 348 -25.01 -2.19 11.63
CA ALA A 348 -25.92 -1.70 10.60
C ALA A 348 -25.51 -2.21 9.21
N LEU A 349 -24.23 -2.15 8.87
CA LEU A 349 -23.71 -2.63 7.59
C LEU A 349 -23.79 -4.16 7.46
N ALA A 350 -23.47 -4.91 8.52
CA ALA A 350 -23.56 -6.37 8.50
C ALA A 350 -25.01 -6.86 8.25
N LEU A 351 -26.00 -6.20 8.86
CA LEU A 351 -27.43 -6.53 8.69
C LEU A 351 -28.07 -5.95 7.42
N ALA A 352 -27.42 -4.98 6.76
CA ALA A 352 -27.96 -4.39 5.54
C ALA A 352 -28.06 -5.42 4.39
N PRO A 353 -29.09 -5.32 3.53
CA PRO A 353 -29.18 -6.14 2.32
C PRO A 353 -27.97 -5.90 1.42
N LYS A 354 -27.43 -6.96 0.80
CA LYS A 354 -26.17 -6.88 0.04
C LYS A 354 -26.41 -6.73 -1.46
N SER A 355 -25.64 -5.84 -2.07
CA SER A 355 -25.55 -5.69 -3.52
C SER A 355 -24.21 -5.07 -3.92
N ASN A 356 -23.53 -5.72 -4.86
CA ASN A 356 -22.34 -5.19 -5.53
C ASN A 356 -22.66 -4.64 -6.93
N ALA A 357 -23.93 -4.40 -7.26
CA ALA A 357 -24.35 -4.01 -8.61
C ALA A 357 -23.75 -2.66 -9.04
N ALA A 358 -23.65 -1.68 -8.13
CA ALA A 358 -23.01 -0.40 -8.41
C ALA A 358 -21.49 -0.57 -8.67
N THR A 359 -20.82 -1.38 -7.84
CA THR A 359 -19.39 -1.70 -7.92
C THR A 359 -19.03 -2.37 -9.24
N THR A 360 -19.79 -3.40 -9.62
CA THR A 360 -19.58 -4.12 -10.87
C THR A 360 -19.89 -3.25 -12.09
N ALA A 361 -20.91 -2.39 -12.01
CA ALA A 361 -21.25 -1.46 -13.09
C ALA A 361 -20.12 -0.47 -13.40
N ILE A 362 -19.55 0.18 -12.39
CA ILE A 362 -18.44 1.12 -12.61
C ILE A 362 -17.17 0.40 -13.07
N GLY A 363 -16.90 -0.80 -12.53
CA GLY A 363 -15.78 -1.63 -12.96
C GLY A 363 -15.84 -1.97 -14.44
N ALA A 364 -17.00 -2.44 -14.91
CA ALA A 364 -17.23 -2.76 -16.32
C ALA A 364 -17.10 -1.54 -17.23
N ALA A 365 -17.66 -0.38 -16.83
CA ALA A 365 -17.54 0.85 -17.60
C ALA A 365 -16.09 1.34 -17.71
N MET A 366 -15.33 1.28 -16.62
CA MET A 366 -13.90 1.63 -16.62
C MET A 366 -13.06 0.68 -17.46
N GLU A 367 -13.40 -0.61 -17.47
CA GLU A 367 -12.72 -1.61 -18.28
C GLU A 367 -12.92 -1.37 -19.77
N ASP A 368 -14.14 -1.08 -20.21
CA ASP A 368 -14.44 -0.75 -21.61
C ASP A 368 -13.66 0.50 -22.06
N VAL A 369 -13.60 1.55 -21.22
CA VAL A 369 -12.79 2.75 -21.51
C VAL A 369 -11.30 2.40 -21.64
N ARG A 370 -10.75 1.57 -20.73
CA ARG A 370 -9.34 1.14 -20.80
C ARG A 370 -9.03 0.32 -22.06
N LYS A 371 -10.00 -0.44 -22.56
CA LYS A 371 -9.92 -1.19 -23.82
C LYS A 371 -10.11 -0.32 -25.07
N GLY A 372 -10.31 0.99 -24.90
CA GLY A 372 -10.51 1.92 -26.01
C GLY A 372 -11.96 2.01 -26.51
N LEU A 373 -12.92 1.35 -25.85
CA LEU A 373 -14.35 1.47 -26.14
C LEU A 373 -14.92 2.72 -25.46
N ALA A 374 -14.49 3.90 -25.94
CA ALA A 374 -15.01 5.19 -25.49
C ALA A 374 -15.87 5.86 -26.57
N GLY A 375 -15.33 6.01 -27.79
CA GLY A 375 -16.00 6.75 -28.87
C GLY A 375 -16.19 8.25 -28.56
N PRO A 376 -16.54 9.08 -29.56
CA PRO A 376 -16.83 10.48 -29.32
C PRO A 376 -18.20 10.65 -28.63
N VAL A 377 -18.31 11.65 -27.75
CA VAL A 377 -19.61 12.05 -27.18
C VAL A 377 -20.57 12.43 -28.32
N PRO A 378 -21.84 11.96 -28.33
CA PRO A 378 -22.84 12.35 -29.33
C PRO A 378 -22.99 13.87 -29.45
N ALA A 379 -23.13 14.39 -30.67
CA ALA A 379 -23.06 15.83 -30.93
C ALA A 379 -24.11 16.66 -30.16
N HIS A 380 -25.33 16.13 -30.02
CA HIS A 380 -26.42 16.76 -29.25
C HIS A 380 -26.15 16.80 -27.74
N LEU A 381 -25.19 16.03 -27.21
CA LEU A 381 -24.79 16.07 -25.80
C LEU A 381 -23.54 16.93 -25.54
N ARG A 382 -22.86 17.42 -26.57
CA ARG A 382 -21.65 18.26 -26.42
C ARG A 382 -22.03 19.66 -25.97
N ASP A 383 -21.08 20.33 -25.32
CA ASP A 383 -21.26 21.71 -24.89
C ASP A 383 -21.59 22.64 -26.07
N GLY A 384 -22.72 23.35 -25.94
CA GLY A 384 -23.25 24.31 -26.90
C GLY A 384 -22.91 25.77 -26.58
N HIS A 385 -22.34 26.07 -25.42
CA HIS A 385 -22.28 27.45 -24.89
C HIS A 385 -21.10 28.28 -25.39
N TYR A 386 -20.15 27.70 -26.13
CA TYR A 386 -18.97 28.42 -26.63
C TYR A 386 -19.15 28.94 -28.07
N LYS A 387 -18.43 30.03 -28.40
CA LYS A 387 -18.45 30.63 -29.74
C LYS A 387 -17.96 29.63 -30.79
N GLY A 388 -18.87 29.21 -31.68
CA GLY A 388 -18.58 28.26 -32.76
C GLY A 388 -19.23 26.89 -32.59
N ALA A 389 -19.82 26.58 -31.43
CA ALA A 389 -20.51 25.32 -31.17
C ALA A 389 -21.62 25.01 -32.19
N ALA A 390 -22.42 26.01 -32.56
CA ALA A 390 -23.46 25.87 -33.58
C ALA A 390 -22.90 25.54 -34.99
N LYS A 391 -21.69 25.99 -35.34
CA LYS A 391 -21.06 25.63 -36.62
C LYS A 391 -20.52 24.19 -36.62
N LEU A 392 -20.21 23.66 -35.43
CA LEU A 392 -19.71 22.30 -35.21
C LEU A 392 -20.84 21.28 -34.96
N GLY A 393 -22.11 21.72 -35.01
CA GLY A 393 -23.27 20.86 -34.75
C GLY A 393 -23.45 20.45 -33.29
N HIS A 394 -22.75 21.11 -32.35
CA HIS A 394 -22.85 20.78 -30.93
C HIS A 394 -24.16 21.27 -30.32
N ALA A 395 -24.71 20.49 -29.38
CA ALA A 395 -25.99 20.74 -28.69
C ALA A 395 -27.23 20.88 -29.61
N GLN A 396 -27.07 20.66 -30.92
CA GLN A 396 -28.19 20.67 -31.86
C GLN A 396 -29.00 19.39 -31.71
N GLY A 397 -30.32 19.52 -31.59
CA GLY A 397 -31.22 18.38 -31.44
C GLY A 397 -31.22 17.73 -30.05
N TYR A 398 -30.62 18.38 -29.04
CA TYR A 398 -30.75 17.93 -27.65
C TYR A 398 -32.21 18.00 -27.22
N VAL A 399 -32.75 16.87 -26.75
CA VAL A 399 -34.08 16.82 -26.17
C VAL A 399 -33.95 16.97 -24.66
N TYR A 400 -34.48 18.07 -24.12
CA TYR A 400 -34.44 18.34 -22.68
C TYR A 400 -35.50 17.49 -21.95
N PRO A 401 -35.12 16.57 -21.05
CA PRO A 401 -36.07 15.61 -20.48
C PRO A 401 -37.23 16.25 -19.71
N HIS A 402 -37.03 17.42 -19.08
CA HIS A 402 -38.08 18.09 -18.30
C HIS A 402 -39.20 18.70 -19.17
N ASP A 403 -38.99 18.85 -20.47
CA ASP A 403 -40.04 19.30 -21.40
C ASP A 403 -40.96 18.15 -21.84
N LEU A 404 -40.64 16.91 -21.45
CA LEU A 404 -41.41 15.73 -21.80
C LEU A 404 -42.32 15.29 -20.63
N PRO A 405 -43.55 14.82 -20.90
CA PRO A 405 -44.51 14.43 -19.86
C PRO A 405 -43.98 13.41 -18.86
N GLU A 406 -43.15 12.47 -19.32
CA GLU A 406 -42.60 11.38 -18.52
C GLU A 406 -41.25 11.72 -17.90
N GLY A 407 -40.66 12.87 -18.22
CA GLY A 407 -39.32 13.24 -17.74
C GLY A 407 -38.17 12.42 -18.34
N ILE A 408 -38.43 11.63 -19.39
CA ILE A 408 -37.42 10.80 -20.09
C ILE A 408 -37.37 11.19 -21.56
N ALA A 409 -36.18 11.57 -22.04
CA ALA A 409 -35.95 11.81 -23.45
C ALA A 409 -35.47 10.55 -24.18
N PRO A 410 -36.22 10.03 -25.17
CA PRO A 410 -35.81 8.88 -25.98
C PRO A 410 -34.75 9.30 -27.00
N GLN A 411 -33.54 9.56 -26.52
CA GLN A 411 -32.38 9.92 -27.35
C GLN A 411 -31.15 9.07 -26.97
N GLN A 412 -30.20 8.98 -27.88
CA GLN A 412 -28.96 8.25 -27.63
C GLN A 412 -28.05 9.03 -26.69
N TYR A 413 -27.71 8.43 -25.55
CA TYR A 413 -26.77 9.01 -24.59
C TYR A 413 -25.36 8.45 -24.69
N ALA A 414 -25.25 7.14 -24.96
CA ALA A 414 -23.96 6.49 -25.13
C ALA A 414 -23.41 6.73 -26.54
N PRO A 415 -22.07 6.78 -26.73
CA PRO A 415 -21.45 6.75 -28.05
C PRO A 415 -21.85 5.52 -28.86
N ASP A 416 -21.72 5.57 -30.19
CA ASP A 416 -22.16 4.49 -31.08
C ASP A 416 -21.57 3.12 -30.74
N ALA A 417 -20.29 3.11 -30.32
CA ALA A 417 -19.58 1.90 -29.89
C ALA A 417 -20.16 1.25 -28.62
N LEU A 418 -20.98 1.99 -27.85
CA LEU A 418 -21.52 1.61 -26.55
C LEU A 418 -23.06 1.66 -26.51
N LYS A 419 -23.74 1.90 -27.63
CA LYS A 419 -25.18 2.19 -27.67
C LYS A 419 -26.04 1.11 -26.99
N ASP A 420 -25.62 -0.16 -27.10
CA ASP A 420 -26.31 -1.34 -26.58
C ASP A 420 -25.70 -1.86 -25.26
N ARG A 421 -24.71 -1.17 -24.69
CA ARG A 421 -24.06 -1.59 -23.44
C ARG A 421 -24.93 -1.27 -22.23
N GLU A 422 -25.08 -2.26 -21.37
CA GLU A 422 -25.74 -2.14 -20.08
C GLU A 422 -24.73 -2.42 -18.96
N TYR A 423 -24.38 -1.40 -18.17
CA TYR A 423 -23.44 -1.57 -17.05
C TYR A 423 -24.14 -1.92 -15.74
N TYR A 424 -25.21 -1.18 -15.41
CA TYR A 424 -25.90 -1.36 -14.14
C TYR A 424 -26.98 -2.42 -14.24
N THR A 425 -26.77 -3.54 -13.56
CA THR A 425 -27.76 -4.63 -13.44
C THR A 425 -28.19 -4.73 -11.98
N PRO A 426 -29.25 -4.03 -11.57
CA PRO A 426 -29.69 -3.99 -10.17
C PRO A 426 -30.13 -5.38 -9.68
N THR A 427 -29.85 -5.67 -8.41
CA THR A 427 -30.42 -6.84 -7.75
C THR A 427 -31.87 -6.57 -7.33
N ARG A 428 -32.53 -7.56 -6.75
CA ARG A 428 -33.84 -7.42 -6.10
C ARG A 428 -33.73 -7.39 -4.57
N HIS A 429 -32.53 -7.17 -4.02
CA HIS A 429 -32.33 -7.12 -2.57
C HIS A 429 -32.65 -5.72 -2.03
N GLY A 430 -33.32 -5.68 -0.88
CA GLY A 430 -33.61 -4.43 -0.17
C GLY A 430 -34.33 -3.39 -1.03
N THR A 431 -33.86 -2.15 -0.92
CA THR A 431 -34.38 -1.00 -1.68
C THR A 431 -34.07 -1.09 -3.17
N GLU A 432 -33.04 -1.85 -3.57
CA GLU A 432 -32.60 -1.96 -4.97
C GLU A 432 -33.65 -2.61 -5.87
N ALA A 433 -34.58 -3.38 -5.31
CA ALA A 433 -35.74 -3.89 -6.03
C ALA A 433 -36.54 -2.78 -6.73
N ARG A 434 -36.71 -1.61 -6.08
CA ARG A 434 -37.39 -0.45 -6.67
C ARG A 434 -36.56 0.19 -7.78
N TYR A 435 -35.23 0.17 -7.66
CA TYR A 435 -34.34 0.64 -8.71
C TYR A 435 -34.34 -0.29 -9.91
N ALA A 436 -34.51 -1.60 -9.72
CA ALA A 436 -34.71 -2.54 -10.82
C ALA A 436 -35.98 -2.20 -11.63
N ASP A 437 -37.09 -1.89 -10.96
CA ASP A 437 -38.32 -1.45 -11.65
C ASP A 437 -38.11 -0.11 -12.38
N ALA A 438 -37.45 0.86 -11.73
CA ALA A 438 -37.15 2.15 -12.33
C ALA A 438 -36.22 2.04 -13.54
N VAL A 439 -35.21 1.17 -13.50
CA VAL A 439 -34.29 0.90 -14.61
C VAL A 439 -35.02 0.24 -15.76
N GLU A 440 -35.88 -0.75 -15.50
CA GLU A 440 -36.69 -1.40 -16.53
C GLU A 440 -37.65 -0.40 -17.21
N TRP A 441 -38.34 0.40 -16.40
CA TRP A 441 -39.20 1.47 -16.89
C TRP A 441 -38.41 2.47 -17.74
N THR A 442 -37.26 2.95 -17.25
CA THR A 442 -36.44 3.93 -17.96
C THR A 442 -35.90 3.36 -19.28
N ARG A 443 -35.39 2.12 -19.28
CA ARG A 443 -34.86 1.46 -20.49
C ARG A 443 -35.93 1.26 -21.56
N LYS A 444 -37.15 0.90 -21.15
CA LYS A 444 -38.30 0.80 -22.05
C LYS A 444 -38.57 2.12 -22.76
N HIS A 445 -38.59 3.24 -22.03
CA HIS A 445 -38.84 4.57 -22.60
C HIS A 445 -37.65 5.09 -23.41
N LEU A 446 -36.42 4.66 -23.10
CA LEU A 446 -35.23 4.92 -23.92
C LEU A 446 -35.14 4.01 -25.18
N GLY A 447 -36.12 3.14 -25.42
CA GLY A 447 -36.11 2.23 -26.58
C GLY A 447 -35.11 1.06 -26.48
N ARG A 448 -34.54 0.82 -25.29
CA ARG A 448 -33.63 -0.30 -25.00
C ARG A 448 -34.46 -1.52 -24.55
N ARG A 449 -35.01 -2.29 -25.49
CA ARG A 449 -35.71 -3.55 -25.17
C ARG A 449 -34.69 -4.68 -24.95
N ARG A 450 -34.93 -5.51 -23.94
CA ARG A 450 -34.35 -6.87 -23.87
C ARG A 450 -34.91 -7.67 -25.04
N SER A 451 -34.03 -8.24 -25.86
CA SER A 451 -34.39 -9.29 -26.83
C SER A 451 -34.84 -10.55 -26.09
#